data_AF-I1MR67-F1
#
_entry.id   AF-I1MR67-F1
#
_cell.length_a   1.000
_cell.length_b   1.000
_cell.length_c   1.000
_cell.angle_alpha   90.00
_cell.angle_beta   90.00
_cell.angle_gamma   90.00
#
_symmetry.space_group_name_H-M   'P 1'
#
loop_
_entity.id
_entity.type
_entity.pdbx_description
1 polymer ?
#
loop_
_entity_poly.entity_id
_entity_poly.type
_entity_poly.pdbx_seq_one_letter_code
_entity_poly.pdbx_strand_id
1 'polypeptide(L)'
;MEIGPLFPNLAWWQQVNASTCCQDAVFYFLCAAYALVSSTALIQLVRIQVRVPEYGWTTQKIFHLMNFIVNGVRAVVFGLHKLVFLLHPKVLISVLLDLPGLLFFSTYTLLVLFWVEIYHQARGLPTDKLKIVYISVNAAMYLIQVCIWIYLWIDDNNVVQFIGEIFIAVVSFMAALGFLIYGGRLFFMLRRFPIESKGRRKKLNEVGSVTTICFTCFLIRCIMGFLSAFDSDASLNVLDHPILDLIYYMLVEVLPSALVLYILRKLPPKRISAQYHPIR
;
A
#
# COMPACT_ATOMS: atom_id res chain seq x y z
N MET A 1 16.72 49.74 0.15
CA MET A 1 17.16 48.35 -0.05
C MET A 1 15.89 47.52 -0.01
N GLU A 2 15.28 47.27 -1.17
CA GLU A 2 14.19 46.30 -1.23
C GLU A 2 14.81 44.94 -0.94
N ILE A 3 14.36 44.32 0.14
CA ILE A 3 14.71 42.94 0.46
C ILE A 3 14.04 42.12 -0.65
N GLY A 4 14.80 41.79 -1.69
CA GLY A 4 14.38 40.81 -2.69
C GLY A 4 13.84 39.58 -1.95
N PRO A 5 12.79 38.92 -2.46
CA PRO A 5 12.02 37.95 -1.71
C PRO A 5 12.97 36.96 -1.03
N LEU A 6 13.02 37.01 0.31
CA LEU A 6 14.04 36.37 1.15
C LEU A 6 14.16 34.85 0.88
N PHE A 7 13.15 34.28 0.21
CA PHE A 7 13.14 32.93 -0.28
C PHE A 7 12.60 32.92 -1.73
N PRO A 8 13.45 32.97 -2.77
CA PRO A 8 13.03 32.69 -4.15
C PRO A 8 12.30 31.33 -4.27
N ASN A 9 12.61 30.41 -3.34
CA ASN A 9 11.87 29.15 -3.17
C ASN A 9 10.38 29.39 -2.92
N LEU A 10 9.98 30.33 -2.07
CA LEU A 10 8.56 30.54 -1.73
C LEU A 10 7.76 31.05 -2.93
N ALA A 11 8.33 31.97 -3.71
CA ALA A 11 7.70 32.48 -4.93
C ALA A 11 7.55 31.36 -5.99
N TRP A 12 8.58 30.53 -6.15
CA TRP A 12 8.51 29.35 -7.03
C TRP A 12 7.46 28.34 -6.57
N TRP A 13 7.41 28.02 -5.26
CA TRP A 13 6.42 27.12 -4.67
C TRP A 13 4.99 27.64 -4.90
N GLN A 14 4.75 28.93 -4.67
CA GLN A 14 3.47 29.58 -4.93
C GLN A 14 3.10 29.54 -6.41
N GLN A 15 4.04 29.80 -7.31
CA GLN A 15 3.82 29.75 -8.75
C GLN A 15 3.46 28.33 -9.23
N VAL A 16 4.11 27.30 -8.69
CA VAL A 16 3.80 25.91 -9.00
C VAL A 16 2.43 25.52 -8.46
N ASN A 17 2.12 25.84 -7.20
CA ASN A 17 0.82 25.55 -6.60
C ASN A 17 -0.33 26.27 -7.34
N ALA A 18 -0.10 27.48 -7.84
CA ALA A 18 -1.10 28.22 -8.61
C ALA A 18 -1.27 27.72 -10.06
N SER A 19 -0.35 26.88 -10.57
CA SER A 19 -0.35 26.44 -11.96
C SER A 19 -1.18 25.17 -12.16
N THR A 20 -2.38 25.34 -12.73
CA THR A 20 -3.26 24.23 -13.13
C THR A 20 -2.59 23.26 -14.12
N CYS A 21 -1.73 23.79 -15.01
CA CYS A 21 -0.96 22.96 -15.95
C CYS A 21 0.07 22.07 -15.23
N CYS A 22 0.70 22.57 -14.17
CA CYS A 22 1.66 21.78 -13.39
C CYS A 22 0.94 20.68 -12.60
N GLN A 23 -0.19 21.03 -11.99
CA GLN A 23 -1.05 20.08 -11.27
C GLN A 23 -1.55 18.95 -12.20
N ASP A 24 -2.06 19.29 -13.38
CA ASP A 24 -2.45 18.32 -14.41
C ASP A 24 -1.29 17.40 -14.80
N ALA A 25 -0.10 17.96 -15.04
CA ALA A 25 1.08 17.19 -15.41
C ALA A 25 1.49 16.19 -14.33
N VAL A 26 1.42 16.59 -13.06
CA VAL A 26 1.69 15.71 -11.91
C VAL A 26 0.69 14.56 -11.84
N PHE A 27 -0.60 14.82 -11.99
CA PHE A 27 -1.61 13.75 -11.91
C PHE A 27 -1.52 12.79 -13.08
N TYR A 28 -1.25 13.27 -14.30
CA TYR A 28 -0.99 12.37 -15.42
C TYR A 28 0.29 11.56 -15.23
N PHE A 29 1.34 12.13 -14.64
CA PHE A 29 2.54 11.39 -14.28
C PHE A 29 2.26 10.30 -13.25
N LEU A 30 1.55 10.62 -12.16
CA LEU A 30 1.13 9.66 -11.14
C LEU A 30 0.27 8.56 -11.76
N CYS A 31 -0.72 8.91 -12.57
CA CYS A 31 -1.55 7.97 -13.33
C CYS A 31 -0.68 6.98 -14.12
N ALA A 32 0.29 7.46 -14.89
CA ALA A 32 1.20 6.61 -15.66
C ALA A 32 2.05 5.70 -14.77
N ALA A 33 2.56 6.21 -13.65
CA ALA A 33 3.36 5.45 -12.69
C ALA A 33 2.55 4.32 -12.03
N TYR A 34 1.34 4.62 -11.55
CA TYR A 34 0.44 3.61 -11.00
C TYR A 34 -0.01 2.58 -12.05
N ALA A 35 -0.31 3.02 -13.27
CA ALA A 35 -0.68 2.13 -14.38
C ALA A 35 0.46 1.16 -14.71
N LEU A 36 1.70 1.61 -14.67
CA LEU A 36 2.88 0.77 -14.86
C LEU A 36 2.99 -0.28 -13.75
N VAL A 37 2.88 0.12 -12.47
CA VAL A 37 2.92 -0.82 -11.34
C VAL A 37 1.77 -1.83 -11.41
N SER A 38 0.55 -1.36 -11.68
CA SER A 38 -0.64 -2.21 -11.88
C SER A 38 -0.41 -3.24 -12.99
N SER A 39 0.08 -2.80 -14.16
CA SER A 39 0.40 -3.67 -15.29
C SER A 39 1.47 -4.72 -14.92
N THR A 40 2.50 -4.32 -14.18
CA THR A 40 3.55 -5.26 -13.73
C THR A 40 2.98 -6.34 -12.81
N ALA A 41 2.10 -5.97 -11.88
CA ALA A 41 1.44 -6.90 -10.98
C ALA A 41 0.56 -7.90 -11.76
N LEU A 42 -0.18 -7.43 -12.77
CA LEU A 42 -0.99 -8.28 -13.64
C LEU A 42 -0.14 -9.25 -14.46
N ILE A 43 0.94 -8.77 -15.09
CA ILE A 43 1.87 -9.62 -15.84
C ILE A 43 2.46 -10.70 -14.92
N GLN A 44 2.87 -10.34 -13.71
CA GLN A 44 3.37 -11.30 -12.72
C GLN A 44 2.30 -12.32 -12.32
N LEU A 45 1.04 -11.90 -12.09
CA LEU A 45 -0.07 -12.79 -11.79
C LEU A 45 -0.32 -13.79 -12.93
N VAL A 46 -0.42 -13.32 -14.17
CA VAL A 46 -0.59 -14.16 -15.37
C VAL A 46 0.56 -15.16 -15.49
N ARG A 47 1.81 -14.72 -15.30
CA ARG A 47 2.98 -15.60 -15.32
C ARG A 47 2.91 -16.70 -14.25
N ILE A 48 2.42 -16.39 -13.05
CA ILE A 48 2.24 -17.38 -11.98
C ILE A 48 1.12 -18.35 -12.37
N GLN A 49 -0.02 -17.86 -12.86
CA GLN A 49 -1.16 -18.69 -13.25
C GLN A 49 -0.83 -19.66 -14.40
N VAL A 50 -0.12 -19.19 -15.43
CA VAL A 50 0.31 -20.03 -16.57
C VAL A 50 1.35 -21.06 -16.14
N ARG A 51 2.23 -20.72 -15.18
CA ARG A 51 3.30 -21.62 -14.73
C ARG A 51 2.80 -22.75 -13.84
N VAL A 52 1.82 -22.46 -13.00
CA VAL A 52 1.26 -23.39 -12.02
C VAL A 52 -0.27 -23.25 -11.93
N PRO A 53 -1.01 -23.66 -12.97
CA PRO A 53 -2.47 -23.56 -13.00
C PRO A 53 -3.13 -24.50 -11.98
N GLU A 54 -2.45 -25.57 -11.56
CA GLU A 54 -2.97 -26.60 -10.65
C GLU A 54 -3.02 -26.12 -9.20
N TYR A 55 -2.15 -25.16 -8.82
CA TYR A 55 -2.30 -24.50 -7.54
C TYR A 55 -3.48 -23.54 -7.65
N GLY A 56 -4.45 -23.66 -6.73
CA GLY A 56 -5.54 -22.71 -6.59
C GLY A 56 -5.06 -21.29 -6.23
N TRP A 57 -5.96 -20.51 -5.64
CA TRP A 57 -5.66 -19.13 -5.24
C TRP A 57 -4.77 -19.08 -4.00
N THR A 58 -3.45 -19.03 -4.23
CA THR A 58 -2.45 -18.86 -3.18
C THR A 58 -2.38 -17.40 -2.71
N THR A 59 -1.88 -17.16 -1.49
CA THR A 59 -1.64 -15.82 -0.94
C THR A 59 -0.80 -14.96 -1.88
N GLN A 60 0.16 -15.57 -2.59
CA GLN A 60 0.96 -14.88 -3.60
C GLN A 60 0.09 -14.39 -4.77
N LYS A 61 -0.79 -15.23 -5.34
CA LYS A 61 -1.69 -14.82 -6.44
C LYS A 61 -2.64 -13.70 -5.97
N ILE A 62 -3.19 -13.82 -4.77
CA ILE A 62 -4.07 -12.81 -4.17
C ILE A 62 -3.33 -11.49 -3.99
N PHE A 63 -2.08 -11.51 -3.49
CA PHE A 63 -1.28 -10.29 -3.32
C PHE A 63 -1.05 -9.54 -4.64
N HIS A 64 -0.78 -10.26 -5.74
CA HIS A 64 -0.58 -9.64 -7.05
C HIS A 64 -1.90 -9.11 -7.64
N LEU A 65 -2.99 -9.86 -7.47
CA LEU A 65 -4.33 -9.40 -7.86
C LEU A 65 -4.72 -8.11 -7.11
N MET A 66 -4.50 -8.08 -5.80
CA MET A 66 -4.78 -6.91 -4.99
C MET A 66 -3.90 -5.72 -5.39
N ASN A 67 -2.61 -5.92 -5.65
CA ASN A 67 -1.75 -4.83 -6.17
C ASN A 67 -2.22 -4.32 -7.54
N PHE A 68 -2.66 -5.21 -8.44
CA PHE A 68 -3.24 -4.83 -9.72
C PHE A 68 -4.47 -3.92 -9.51
N ILE A 69 -5.37 -4.31 -8.60
CA ILE A 69 -6.58 -3.54 -8.27
C ILE A 69 -6.24 -2.21 -7.61
N VAL A 70 -5.44 -2.19 -6.54
CA VAL A 70 -5.05 -0.97 -5.80
C VAL A 70 -4.46 0.07 -6.74
N ASN A 71 -3.42 -0.32 -7.47
CA ASN A 71 -2.71 0.59 -8.36
C ASN A 71 -3.56 0.93 -9.58
N GLY A 72 -4.41 0.01 -10.05
CA GLY A 72 -5.33 0.25 -11.17
C GLY A 72 -6.40 1.29 -10.82
N VAL A 73 -7.05 1.15 -9.67
CA VAL A 73 -8.05 2.13 -9.19
C VAL A 73 -7.39 3.49 -8.98
N ARG A 74 -6.21 3.53 -8.33
CA ARG A 74 -5.48 4.78 -8.12
C ARG A 74 -5.07 5.45 -9.45
N ALA A 75 -4.62 4.67 -10.43
CA ALA A 75 -4.33 5.19 -11.77
C ALA A 75 -5.57 5.80 -12.43
N VAL A 76 -6.73 5.14 -12.35
CA VAL A 76 -7.99 5.67 -12.90
C VAL A 76 -8.40 6.97 -12.19
N VAL A 77 -8.29 7.03 -10.87
CA VAL A 77 -8.61 8.24 -10.08
C VAL A 77 -7.76 9.42 -10.53
N PHE A 78 -6.44 9.24 -10.69
CA PHE A 78 -5.57 10.31 -11.19
C PHE A 78 -5.74 10.60 -12.68
N GLY A 79 -6.05 9.61 -13.51
CA GLY A 79 -6.27 9.83 -14.94
C GLY A 79 -7.58 10.57 -15.23
N LEU A 80 -8.58 10.38 -14.37
CA LEU A 80 -9.88 11.05 -14.43
C LEU A 80 -10.00 12.20 -13.43
N HIS A 81 -8.88 12.72 -12.91
CA HIS A 81 -8.87 13.70 -11.82
C HIS A 81 -9.78 14.91 -12.08
N LYS A 82 -9.79 15.43 -13.32
CA LYS A 82 -10.68 16.54 -13.72
C LYS A 82 -12.16 16.23 -13.51
N LEU A 83 -12.58 14.99 -13.75
CA LEU A 83 -13.95 14.54 -13.50
C LEU A 83 -14.19 14.32 -12.01
N VAL A 84 -13.21 13.74 -11.32
CA VAL A 84 -13.29 13.47 -9.87
C VAL A 84 -13.54 14.75 -9.09
N PHE A 85 -12.81 15.84 -9.37
CA PHE A 85 -12.99 17.12 -8.68
C PHE A 85 -14.27 17.88 -9.06
N LEU A 86 -14.97 17.45 -10.11
CA LEU A 86 -16.29 17.97 -10.46
C LEU A 86 -17.42 17.21 -9.75
N LEU A 87 -17.11 16.12 -9.04
CA LEU A 87 -18.12 15.33 -8.35
C LEU A 87 -18.67 16.09 -7.14
N HIS A 88 -20.00 16.12 -7.08
CA HIS A 88 -20.76 16.50 -5.89
C HIS A 88 -21.61 15.31 -5.43
N PRO A 89 -21.72 15.05 -4.12
CA PRO A 89 -21.13 15.80 -2.99
C PRO A 89 -19.62 15.56 -2.80
N LYS A 90 -18.94 16.45 -2.06
CA LYS A 90 -17.49 16.38 -1.78
C LYS A 90 -17.04 15.03 -1.21
N VAL A 91 -17.92 14.35 -0.46
CA VAL A 91 -17.66 13.02 0.10
C VAL A 91 -17.31 12.00 -0.98
N LEU A 92 -17.84 12.11 -2.20
CA LEU A 92 -17.48 11.22 -3.30
C LEU A 92 -16.00 11.36 -3.68
N ILE A 93 -15.45 12.57 -3.58
CA ILE A 93 -14.02 12.84 -3.79
C ILE A 93 -13.22 12.11 -2.71
N SER A 94 -13.59 12.29 -1.43
CA SER A 94 -12.96 11.60 -0.30
C SER A 94 -12.99 10.08 -0.47
N VAL A 95 -14.13 9.50 -0.84
CA VAL A 95 -14.27 8.06 -1.11
C VAL A 95 -13.28 7.61 -2.19
N LEU A 96 -13.19 8.34 -3.31
CA LEU A 96 -12.30 7.99 -4.42
C LEU A 96 -10.81 8.14 -4.08
N LEU A 97 -10.45 9.09 -3.21
CA LEU A 97 -9.08 9.32 -2.76
C LEU A 97 -8.66 8.38 -1.63
N ASP A 98 -9.56 8.02 -0.73
CA ASP A 98 -9.28 7.18 0.44
C ASP A 98 -9.33 5.68 0.12
N LEU A 99 -10.24 5.24 -0.76
CA LEU A 99 -10.48 3.83 -1.07
C LEU A 99 -9.21 3.10 -1.53
N PRO A 100 -8.36 3.63 -2.44
CA PRO A 100 -7.12 2.95 -2.80
C PRO A 100 -6.14 2.85 -1.63
N GLY A 101 -6.18 3.78 -0.68
CA GLY A 101 -5.42 3.72 0.57
C GLY A 101 -5.86 2.56 1.46
N LEU A 102 -7.18 2.35 1.61
CA LEU A 102 -7.74 1.19 2.32
C LEU A 102 -7.39 -0.13 1.61
N LEU A 103 -7.50 -0.17 0.28
CA LEU A 103 -7.13 -1.35 -0.50
C LEU A 103 -5.63 -1.64 -0.35
N PHE A 104 -4.78 -0.61 -0.33
CA PHE A 104 -3.35 -0.76 -0.06
C PHE A 104 -3.13 -1.35 1.33
N PHE A 105 -3.81 -0.82 2.36
CA PHE A 105 -3.74 -1.39 3.71
C PHE A 105 -4.05 -2.90 3.70
N SER A 106 -5.16 -3.31 3.07
CA SER A 106 -5.57 -4.71 2.97
C SER A 106 -4.53 -5.58 2.26
N THR A 107 -3.96 -5.04 1.19
CA THR A 107 -2.96 -5.72 0.36
C THR A 107 -1.68 -6.01 1.13
N TYR A 108 -1.24 -5.08 1.98
CA TYR A 108 0.02 -5.21 2.70
C TYR A 108 -0.15 -5.89 4.05
N THR A 109 -1.30 -5.78 4.70
CA THR A 109 -1.61 -6.63 5.86
C THR A 109 -1.77 -8.11 5.47
N LEU A 110 -2.05 -8.42 4.20
CA LEU A 110 -1.94 -9.78 3.66
C LEU A 110 -0.49 -10.31 3.74
N LEU A 111 0.53 -9.45 3.55
CA LEU A 111 1.93 -9.85 3.76
C LEU A 111 2.23 -10.10 5.23
N VAL A 112 1.64 -9.31 6.14
CA VAL A 112 1.76 -9.57 7.58
C VAL A 112 1.15 -10.92 7.91
N LEU A 113 -0.08 -11.21 7.42
CA LEU A 113 -0.70 -12.53 7.55
C LEU A 113 0.24 -13.62 7.03
N PHE A 114 0.81 -13.44 5.83
CA PHE A 114 1.75 -14.41 5.25
C PHE A 114 2.99 -14.65 6.11
N TRP A 115 3.58 -13.60 6.69
CA TRP A 115 4.70 -13.72 7.63
C TRP A 115 4.31 -14.42 8.93
N VAL A 116 3.12 -14.14 9.45
CA VAL A 116 2.58 -14.80 10.64
C VAL A 116 2.36 -16.29 10.37
N GLU A 117 1.79 -16.65 9.22
CA GLU A 117 1.58 -18.03 8.79
C GLU A 117 2.91 -18.80 8.73
N ILE A 118 3.93 -18.26 8.05
CA ILE A 118 5.26 -18.89 7.98
C ILE A 118 5.88 -19.03 9.36
N TYR A 119 5.76 -17.99 10.20
CA TYR A 119 6.30 -18.02 11.56
C TYR A 119 5.62 -19.10 12.42
N HIS A 120 4.29 -19.22 12.35
CA HIS A 120 3.53 -20.22 13.11
C HIS A 120 3.83 -21.63 12.62
N GLN A 121 3.84 -21.85 11.30
CA GLN A 121 4.19 -23.15 10.70
C GLN A 121 5.58 -23.61 11.11
N ALA A 122 6.57 -22.72 11.08
CA ALA A 122 7.94 -23.04 11.50
C ALA A 122 8.09 -23.33 13.00
N ARG A 123 7.06 -23.01 13.81
CA ARG A 123 7.01 -23.27 15.25
C ARG A 123 6.02 -24.38 15.63
N GLY A 124 5.33 -24.98 14.66
CA GLY A 124 4.27 -25.97 14.92
C GLY A 124 3.06 -25.37 15.63
N LEU A 125 2.80 -24.06 15.47
CA LEU A 125 1.65 -23.37 16.06
C LEU A 125 0.45 -23.41 15.11
N PRO A 126 -0.79 -23.34 15.63
CA PRO A 126 -2.00 -23.36 14.81
C PRO A 126 -2.11 -22.15 13.90
N THR A 127 -2.64 -22.34 12.69
CA THR A 127 -2.81 -21.27 11.68
C THR A 127 -4.27 -21.01 11.27
N ASP A 128 -5.20 -21.84 11.75
CA ASP A 128 -6.58 -21.89 11.25
C ASP A 128 -7.35 -20.57 11.43
N LYS A 129 -7.06 -19.85 12.52
CA LYS A 129 -7.74 -18.59 12.87
C LYS A 129 -7.12 -17.36 12.22
N LEU A 130 -5.91 -17.45 11.65
CA LEU A 130 -5.16 -16.28 11.20
C LEU A 130 -5.87 -15.54 10.05
N LYS A 131 -6.41 -16.30 9.09
CA LYS A 131 -7.18 -15.74 7.97
C LYS A 131 -8.47 -15.07 8.42
N ILE A 132 -9.15 -15.67 9.41
CA ILE A 132 -10.37 -15.10 9.99
C ILE A 132 -10.06 -13.75 10.65
N VAL A 133 -8.96 -13.67 11.42
CA VAL A 133 -8.50 -12.41 12.03
C VAL A 133 -8.17 -11.36 10.97
N TYR A 134 -7.46 -11.74 9.91
CA TYR A 134 -7.18 -10.83 8.80
C TYR A 134 -8.47 -10.28 8.15
N ILE A 135 -9.44 -11.17 7.87
CA ILE A 135 -10.73 -10.78 7.28
C ILE A 135 -11.50 -9.88 8.24
N SER A 136 -11.55 -10.20 9.54
CA SER A 136 -12.29 -9.41 10.52
C SER A 136 -11.70 -8.02 10.71
N VAL A 137 -10.37 -7.90 10.78
CA VAL A 137 -9.70 -6.60 10.88
C VAL A 137 -9.98 -5.77 9.64
N ASN A 138 -9.88 -6.36 8.44
CA ASN A 138 -10.23 -5.69 7.20
C ASN A 138 -11.70 -5.25 7.17
N ALA A 139 -12.64 -6.15 7.43
CA ALA A 139 -14.06 -5.83 7.46
C ALA A 139 -14.38 -4.69 8.44
N ALA A 140 -13.78 -4.70 9.64
CA ALA A 140 -13.98 -3.66 10.63
C ALA A 140 -13.51 -2.28 10.13
N MET A 141 -12.33 -2.19 9.51
CA MET A 141 -11.85 -0.88 9.03
C MET A 141 -12.69 -0.34 7.88
N TYR A 142 -13.10 -1.20 6.94
CA TYR A 142 -13.98 -0.78 5.84
C TYR A 142 -15.34 -0.34 6.36
N LEU A 143 -15.89 -1.07 7.33
CA LEU A 143 -17.16 -0.70 7.95
C LEU A 143 -17.07 0.67 8.63
N ILE A 144 -16.04 0.90 9.45
CA ILE A 144 -15.85 2.19 10.14
C ILE A 144 -15.68 3.31 9.11
N GLN A 145 -14.85 3.12 8.08
CA GLN A 145 -14.63 4.14 7.06
C GLN A 145 -15.91 4.46 6.28
N VAL A 146 -16.68 3.45 5.88
CA VAL A 146 -17.95 3.64 5.18
C VAL A 146 -18.96 4.37 6.07
N CYS A 147 -19.02 4.06 7.37
CA CYS A 147 -19.85 4.80 8.31
C CYS A 147 -19.45 6.27 8.41
N ILE A 148 -18.15 6.58 8.43
CA ILE A 148 -17.63 7.96 8.42
C ILE A 148 -18.07 8.69 7.14
N TRP A 149 -17.90 8.07 5.97
CA TRP A 149 -18.33 8.67 4.70
C TRP A 149 -19.85 8.88 4.63
N ILE A 150 -20.65 7.92 5.09
CA ILE A 150 -22.12 8.07 5.14
C ILE A 150 -22.51 9.23 6.05
N TYR A 151 -21.87 9.37 7.21
CA TYR A 151 -22.15 10.48 8.11
C TYR A 151 -21.79 11.82 7.47
N LEU A 152 -20.59 11.93 6.88
CA LEU A 152 -20.14 13.15 6.19
C LEU A 152 -21.01 13.51 4.98
N TRP A 153 -21.68 12.53 4.37
CA TRP A 153 -22.65 12.80 3.31
C TRP A 153 -23.86 13.54 3.88
N ILE A 154 -24.37 13.07 5.01
CA ILE A 154 -25.55 13.67 5.66
C ILE A 154 -25.23 15.03 6.27
N ASP A 155 -24.09 15.14 6.96
CA ASP A 155 -23.65 16.35 7.67
C ASP A 155 -22.14 16.57 7.50
N ASP A 156 -21.76 17.68 6.85
CA ASP A 156 -20.36 18.07 6.58
C ASP A 156 -19.70 18.61 7.86
N ASN A 157 -19.45 17.69 8.80
CA ASN A 157 -19.02 18.00 10.16
C ASN A 157 -17.50 17.86 10.32
N ASN A 158 -16.84 18.99 10.59
CA ASN A 158 -15.39 19.05 10.81
C ASN A 158 -14.89 18.08 11.91
N VAL A 159 -15.70 17.80 12.94
CA VAL A 159 -15.33 16.84 14.00
C VAL A 159 -15.25 15.42 13.45
N VAL A 160 -16.17 15.05 12.56
CA VAL A 160 -16.18 13.71 11.95
C VAL A 160 -15.05 13.57 10.91
N GLN A 161 -14.75 14.63 10.17
CA GLN A 161 -13.56 14.66 9.31
C GLN A 161 -12.28 14.45 10.14
N PHE A 162 -12.11 15.19 11.24
CA PHE A 162 -11.00 15.02 12.17
C PHE A 162 -10.88 13.58 12.70
N ILE A 163 -12.01 12.98 13.13
CA ILE A 163 -12.05 11.59 13.57
C ILE A 163 -11.61 10.64 12.46
N GLY A 164 -12.03 10.87 11.21
CA GLY A 164 -11.64 10.06 10.06
C GLY A 164 -10.13 10.12 9.79
N GLU A 165 -9.52 11.30 9.86
CA GLU A 165 -8.09 11.46 9.64
C GLU A 165 -7.26 10.80 10.75
N ILE A 166 -7.67 10.97 12.02
CA ILE A 166 -7.07 10.27 13.16
C ILE A 166 -7.24 8.75 13.03
N PHE A 167 -8.39 8.27 12.57
CA PHE A 167 -8.63 6.84 12.35
C PHE A 167 -7.65 6.25 11.33
N ILE A 168 -7.46 6.91 10.18
CA ILE A 168 -6.50 6.48 9.16
C ILE A 168 -5.06 6.50 9.70
N ALA A 169 -4.70 7.49 10.52
CA ALA A 169 -3.39 7.56 11.15
C ALA A 169 -3.16 6.38 12.11
N VAL A 170 -4.12 6.09 13.00
CA VAL A 170 -4.05 4.97 13.95
C VAL A 170 -3.97 3.64 13.22
N VAL A 171 -4.79 3.42 12.20
CA VAL A 171 -4.76 2.20 11.39
C VAL A 171 -3.39 2.03 10.72
N SER A 172 -2.84 3.09 10.13
CA SER A 172 -1.50 3.07 9.53
C SER A 172 -0.41 2.74 10.55
N PHE A 173 -0.49 3.33 11.75
CA PHE A 173 0.43 3.01 12.85
C PHE A 173 0.37 1.53 13.25
N MET A 174 -0.84 0.98 13.36
CA MET A 174 -1.05 -0.44 13.67
C MET A 174 -0.47 -1.36 12.59
N ALA A 175 -0.59 -1.01 11.30
CA ALA A 175 0.08 -1.73 10.22
C ALA A 175 1.60 -1.67 10.34
N ALA A 176 2.17 -0.50 10.65
CA ALA A 176 3.61 -0.35 10.86
C ALA A 176 4.09 -1.27 12.00
N LEU A 177 3.41 -1.26 13.15
CA LEU A 177 3.69 -2.18 14.26
C LEU A 177 3.55 -3.65 13.84
N GLY A 178 2.55 -3.99 13.03
CA GLY A 178 2.37 -5.33 12.49
C GLY A 178 3.58 -5.81 11.68
N PHE A 179 4.10 -4.97 10.77
CA PHE A 179 5.32 -5.29 10.02
C PHE A 179 6.54 -5.40 10.92
N LEU A 180 6.70 -4.49 11.88
CA LEU A 180 7.84 -4.49 12.79
C LEU A 180 7.86 -5.76 13.67
N ILE A 181 6.72 -6.11 14.29
CA ILE A 181 6.62 -7.24 15.21
C ILE A 181 6.73 -8.56 14.45
N TYR A 182 5.88 -8.79 13.44
CA TYR A 182 5.81 -10.10 12.78
C TYR A 182 6.91 -10.28 11.74
N GLY A 183 7.23 -9.23 10.99
CA GLY A 183 8.40 -9.22 10.10
C GLY A 183 9.71 -9.38 10.87
N GLY A 184 9.85 -8.66 11.99
CA GLY A 184 11.00 -8.81 12.89
C GLY A 184 11.13 -10.22 13.48
N ARG A 185 10.03 -10.78 14.02
CA ARG A 185 10.01 -12.16 14.54
C ARG A 185 10.42 -13.18 13.49
N LEU A 186 9.89 -13.06 12.26
CA LEU A 186 10.26 -13.94 11.16
C LEU A 186 11.74 -13.76 10.78
N PHE A 187 12.22 -12.52 10.70
CA PHE A 187 13.62 -12.22 10.40
C PHE A 187 14.59 -12.85 11.41
N PHE A 188 14.34 -12.68 12.72
CA PHE A 188 15.15 -13.33 13.76
C PHE A 188 15.05 -14.84 13.75
N MET A 189 13.88 -15.41 13.43
CA MET A 189 13.73 -16.85 13.24
C MET A 189 14.59 -17.35 12.08
N LEU A 190 14.57 -16.66 10.93
CA LEU A 190 15.36 -17.00 9.75
C LEU A 190 16.87 -16.92 10.00
N ARG A 191 17.32 -16.02 10.89
CA ARG A 191 18.74 -15.93 11.30
C ARG A 191 19.25 -17.16 12.05
N ARG A 192 18.38 -17.91 12.74
CA ARG A 192 18.76 -19.08 13.54
C ARG A 192 18.98 -20.35 12.73
N PHE A 193 18.48 -20.43 11.50
CA PHE A 193 18.73 -21.60 10.65
C PHE A 193 20.23 -21.67 10.27
N PRO A 194 20.83 -22.87 10.20
CA PRO A 194 22.27 -23.04 9.91
C PRO A 194 22.69 -22.38 8.59
N ILE A 195 23.95 -21.93 8.54
CA ILE A 195 24.45 -20.91 7.59
C ILE A 195 24.54 -21.39 6.13
N GLU A 196 24.57 -22.70 5.89
CA GLU A 196 25.06 -23.28 4.65
C GLU A 196 24.17 -23.09 3.41
N SER A 197 22.94 -22.57 3.54
CA SER A 197 22.08 -22.36 2.38
C SER A 197 22.17 -20.94 1.83
N LYS A 198 22.62 -20.80 0.56
CA LYS A 198 22.45 -19.57 -0.24
C LYS A 198 20.98 -19.09 -0.26
N GLY A 199 20.04 -20.04 -0.15
CA GLY A 199 18.60 -19.78 -0.03
C GLY A 199 18.23 -18.94 1.20
N ARG A 200 18.85 -19.20 2.37
CA ARG A 200 18.57 -18.47 3.61
C ARG A 200 18.95 -16.99 3.52
N ARG A 201 20.15 -16.66 3.05
CA ARG A 201 20.60 -15.24 2.94
C ARG A 201 19.66 -14.45 2.05
N LYS A 202 19.24 -15.03 0.93
CA LYS A 202 18.26 -14.42 0.03
C LYS A 202 16.92 -14.20 0.73
N LYS A 203 16.38 -15.21 1.41
CA LYS A 203 15.10 -15.10 2.14
C LYS A 203 15.15 -14.09 3.28
N LEU A 204 16.27 -14.03 3.99
CA LEU A 204 16.49 -13.05 5.06
C LEU A 204 16.47 -11.62 4.51
N ASN A 205 17.13 -11.38 3.38
CA ASN A 205 17.10 -10.08 2.71
C ASN A 205 15.71 -9.75 2.17
N GLU A 206 14.99 -10.72 1.58
CA GLU A 206 13.61 -10.53 1.11
C GLU A 206 12.70 -10.08 2.27
N VAL A 207 12.70 -10.80 3.39
CA VAL A 207 11.87 -10.45 4.56
C VAL A 207 12.31 -9.11 5.16
N GLY A 208 13.62 -8.92 5.40
CA GLY A 208 14.15 -7.69 5.98
C GLY A 208 13.81 -6.46 5.16
N SER A 209 14.08 -6.49 3.85
CA SER A 209 13.79 -5.37 2.95
C SER A 209 12.30 -5.07 2.86
N VAL A 210 11.43 -6.09 2.68
CA VAL A 210 9.98 -5.88 2.63
C VAL A 210 9.47 -5.30 3.95
N THR A 211 9.92 -5.83 5.09
CA THR A 211 9.54 -5.30 6.40
C THR A 211 9.95 -3.85 6.58
N THR A 212 11.20 -3.48 6.23
CA THR A 212 11.66 -2.09 6.33
C THR A 212 10.87 -1.16 5.41
N ILE A 213 10.68 -1.53 4.14
CA ILE A 213 9.94 -0.71 3.17
C ILE A 213 8.50 -0.47 3.64
N CYS A 214 7.80 -1.53 4.02
CA CYS A 214 6.40 -1.43 4.45
C CYS A 214 6.26 -0.69 5.78
N PHE A 215 7.15 -0.96 6.74
CA PHE A 215 7.18 -0.23 8.02
C PHE A 215 7.35 1.27 7.79
N THR A 216 8.36 1.68 7.02
CA THR A 216 8.62 3.09 6.72
C THR A 216 7.44 3.73 5.97
N CYS A 217 6.89 3.04 4.97
CA CYS A 217 5.71 3.51 4.22
C CYS A 217 4.51 3.77 5.15
N PHE A 218 4.13 2.81 6.00
CA PHE A 218 3.00 2.99 6.91
C PHE A 218 3.29 4.00 8.04
N LEU A 219 4.54 4.13 8.46
CA LEU A 219 4.94 5.16 9.42
C LEU A 219 4.79 6.56 8.83
N ILE A 220 5.24 6.78 7.59
CA ILE A 220 5.04 8.06 6.90
C ILE A 220 3.54 8.35 6.75
N ARG A 221 2.73 7.36 6.34
CA ARG A 221 1.26 7.52 6.28
C ARG A 221 0.64 7.90 7.61
N CYS A 222 1.10 7.28 8.71
CA CYS A 222 0.64 7.65 10.05
C CYS A 222 0.96 9.10 10.38
N ILE A 223 2.19 9.54 10.13
CA ILE A 223 2.62 10.92 10.40
C ILE A 223 1.82 11.90 9.55
N MET A 224 1.67 11.64 8.25
CA MET A 224 0.92 12.52 7.35
C MET A 224 -0.58 12.56 7.69
N GLY A 225 -1.19 11.42 8.02
CA GLY A 225 -2.59 11.39 8.47
C GLY A 225 -2.78 12.15 9.79
N PHE A 226 -1.81 12.07 10.71
CA PHE A 226 -1.85 12.85 11.94
C PHE A 226 -1.67 14.35 11.66
N LEU A 227 -0.75 14.75 10.78
CA LEU A 227 -0.53 16.16 10.43
C LEU A 227 -1.74 16.77 9.71
N SER A 228 -2.35 16.03 8.77
CA SER A 228 -3.59 16.44 8.08
C SER A 228 -4.69 16.81 9.08
N ALA A 229 -4.79 16.06 10.20
CA ALA A 229 -5.83 16.29 11.19
C ALA A 229 -5.70 17.66 11.91
N PHE A 230 -4.52 18.26 11.91
CA PHE A 230 -4.28 19.58 12.52
C PHE A 230 -4.03 20.70 11.51
N ASP A 231 -3.68 20.35 10.27
CA ASP A 231 -3.31 21.29 9.23
C ASP A 231 -3.98 20.89 7.91
N SER A 232 -4.96 21.70 7.49
CA SER A 232 -5.68 21.47 6.23
C SER A 232 -4.77 21.57 5.00
N ASP A 233 -3.67 22.32 5.08
CA ASP A 233 -2.70 22.45 3.98
C ASP A 233 -1.84 21.17 3.85
N ALA A 234 -1.79 20.35 4.90
CA ALA A 234 -1.20 19.01 4.84
C ALA A 234 -2.19 17.95 4.34
N SER A 235 -3.46 18.32 4.12
CA SER A 235 -4.50 17.38 3.69
C SER A 235 -4.35 17.01 2.23
N LEU A 236 -4.05 15.73 1.99
CA LEU A 236 -3.91 15.16 0.65
C LEU A 236 -5.26 14.97 -0.07
N ASN A 237 -6.36 15.22 0.62
CA ASN A 237 -7.69 15.32 0.00
C ASN A 237 -7.83 16.62 -0.80
N VAL A 238 -7.02 17.62 -0.45
CA VAL A 238 -6.90 18.90 -1.15
C VAL A 238 -5.66 18.82 -2.02
N LEU A 239 -5.84 18.30 -3.22
CA LEU A 239 -4.80 18.06 -4.22
C LEU A 239 -4.21 19.35 -4.84
N ASP A 240 -4.24 20.46 -4.09
CA ASP A 240 -3.77 21.79 -4.48
C ASP A 240 -2.26 21.98 -4.25
N HIS A 241 -1.59 20.95 -3.73
CA HIS A 241 -0.15 20.92 -3.48
C HIS A 241 0.53 19.86 -4.35
N PRO A 242 0.62 20.09 -5.68
CA PRO A 242 0.98 19.03 -6.64
C PRO A 242 2.34 18.40 -6.35
N ILE A 243 3.33 19.16 -5.90
CA ILE A 243 4.63 18.60 -5.55
C ILE A 243 4.57 17.79 -4.25
N LEU A 244 3.83 18.24 -3.23
CA LEU A 244 3.66 17.50 -1.98
C LEU A 244 2.94 16.18 -2.24
N ASP A 245 1.86 16.21 -3.02
CA ASP A 245 1.12 15.03 -3.44
C ASP A 245 2.01 14.07 -4.23
N LEU A 246 2.77 14.58 -5.20
CA LEU A 246 3.73 13.78 -5.97
C LEU A 246 4.71 13.07 -5.04
N ILE A 247 5.33 13.78 -4.11
CA ILE A 247 6.30 13.20 -3.16
C ILE A 247 5.62 12.15 -2.29
N TYR A 248 4.45 12.47 -1.73
CA TYR A 248 3.70 11.57 -0.86
C TYR A 248 3.35 10.27 -1.59
N TYR A 249 2.61 10.34 -2.69
CA TYR A 249 2.12 9.16 -3.41
C TYR A 249 3.26 8.31 -3.96
N MET A 250 4.37 8.92 -4.38
CA MET A 250 5.57 8.20 -4.78
C MET A 250 6.20 7.44 -3.61
N LEU A 251 6.39 8.08 -2.46
CA LEU A 251 7.09 7.48 -1.31
C LEU A 251 6.25 6.44 -0.56
N VAL A 252 4.94 6.66 -0.46
CA VAL A 252 4.06 5.81 0.37
C VAL A 252 3.24 4.80 -0.42
N GLU A 253 3.17 4.90 -1.75
CA GLU A 253 2.42 3.93 -2.55
C GLU A 253 3.24 3.37 -3.71
N VAL A 254 3.62 4.20 -4.69
CA VAL A 254 4.22 3.73 -5.96
C VAL A 254 5.54 3.01 -5.71
N LEU A 255 6.48 3.64 -5.02
CA LEU A 255 7.80 3.03 -4.76
C LEU A 255 7.70 1.79 -3.87
N PRO A 256 6.97 1.80 -2.73
CA PRO A 256 6.75 0.58 -1.94
C PRO A 256 6.12 -0.56 -2.75
N SER A 257 5.15 -0.29 -3.62
CA SER A 257 4.54 -1.31 -4.49
C SER A 257 5.51 -1.85 -5.52
N ALA A 258 6.20 -0.98 -6.25
CA ALA A 258 7.20 -1.40 -7.23
C ALA A 258 8.32 -2.23 -6.59
N LEU A 259 8.86 -1.77 -5.46
CA LEU A 259 9.96 -2.45 -4.76
C LEU A 259 9.53 -3.80 -4.18
N VAL A 260 8.36 -3.89 -3.56
CA VAL A 260 7.88 -5.16 -2.99
C VAL A 260 7.56 -6.17 -4.08
N LEU A 261 6.92 -5.77 -5.17
CA LEU A 261 6.70 -6.64 -6.34
C LEU A 261 8.03 -7.09 -6.97
N TYR A 262 9.04 -6.22 -6.99
CA TYR A 262 10.37 -6.56 -7.47
C TYR A 262 11.09 -7.57 -6.57
N ILE A 263 11.04 -7.37 -5.24
CA ILE A 263 11.69 -8.26 -4.26
C ILE A 263 11.02 -9.64 -4.29
N LEU A 264 9.69 -9.68 -4.37
CA LEU A 264 8.88 -10.91 -4.32
C LEU A 264 8.65 -11.57 -5.70
N ARG A 265 9.30 -11.09 -6.78
CA ARG A 265 9.10 -11.57 -8.17
C ARG A 265 9.47 -13.03 -8.43
N LYS A 266 10.07 -13.74 -7.47
CA LYS A 266 10.56 -15.11 -7.68
C LYS A 266 9.36 -16.07 -7.82
N LEU A 267 9.31 -16.76 -8.96
CA LEU A 267 8.28 -17.75 -9.26
C LEU A 267 8.48 -19.05 -8.46
N PRO A 268 7.38 -19.75 -8.09
CA PRO A 268 7.47 -21.08 -7.52
C PRO A 268 8.14 -22.05 -8.52
N PRO A 269 8.92 -23.05 -8.05
CA PRO A 269 9.46 -24.09 -8.93
C PRO A 269 8.29 -24.80 -9.65
N LYS A 270 8.47 -25.16 -10.92
CA LYS A 270 7.51 -26.08 -11.57
C LYS A 270 7.59 -27.40 -10.81
N ARG A 271 6.48 -28.10 -10.59
CA ARG A 271 6.58 -29.51 -10.19
C ARG A 271 7.32 -30.20 -11.33
N ILE A 272 8.54 -30.65 -11.06
CA ILE A 272 9.08 -31.77 -11.83
C ILE A 272 8.14 -32.88 -11.41
N SER A 273 7.29 -33.35 -12.32
CA SER A 273 6.55 -34.59 -12.12
C SER A 273 7.58 -35.54 -11.57
N ALA A 274 7.47 -35.91 -10.30
CA ALA A 274 8.37 -36.88 -9.72
C ALA A 274 8.20 -38.08 -10.65
N GLN A 275 9.19 -38.32 -11.50
CA GLN A 275 9.36 -39.60 -12.14
C GLN A 275 9.49 -40.53 -10.94
N TYR A 276 8.35 -41.13 -10.57
CA TYR A 276 8.34 -42.34 -9.79
C TYR A 276 9.19 -43.30 -10.61
N HIS A 277 10.48 -43.37 -10.30
CA HIS A 277 11.26 -44.52 -10.70
C HIS A 277 10.63 -45.68 -9.91
N PRO A 278 9.95 -46.63 -10.57
CA PRO A 278 9.52 -47.83 -9.87
C PRO A 278 10.78 -48.48 -9.31
N ILE A 279 10.80 -48.66 -7.99
CA ILE A 279 11.78 -49.52 -7.34
C ILE A 279 11.57 -50.90 -7.95
N ARG A 280 12.60 -51.42 -8.62
CA ARG A 280 12.60 -52.76 -9.18
C ARG A 280 13.10 -53.75 -8.14
#